data_AF-A0A096A462-F1
#
_entry.id   AF-A0A096A462-F1
#
_cell.length_a   1.000
_cell.length_b   1.000
_cell.length_c   1.000
_cell.angle_alpha   90.00
_cell.angle_beta   90.00
_cell.angle_gamma   90.00
#
_symmetry.space_group_name_H-M   'P 1'
#
loop_
_entity.id
_entity.type
_entity.pdbx_description
1 polymer ?
#
loop_
_entity_poly.entity_id
_entity_poly.type
_entity_poly.pdbx_seq_one_letter_code
_entity_poly.pdbx_strand_id
1 'polypeptide(L)'
;MSREIKISRAYCVELGKNVDIDEIHHESIKDGTPHKRFNFLCTDPICQENGVRIVGVAYDKLPSQRKVLPYFRRDREGQSNHHPECEWFRDGLYYNFDGLHEGETEQQARIRRLLYKKSTNIIELYDPNPKTEKAKKVKDYFIELDVAPMMSNRKRRILHESMKRRTRNSTTDFYRVASNHHLLSNYFVLQDFKQIKLHVVGIGETTWFKYFKIIKYFNSTREPCIFYSSIKRIQKYGNGFKLFLKANIDQKPASIYVSKDQVDKYKHRRQLLDSIQKVLDTKFLDKKDIRAYFVPNEVKLRENKWHDIIIGDLSKLAITDASSKY
;
A
#
# COMPACT_ATOMS: atom_id res chain seq x y z
N MET A 1 -16.78 24.33 -8.72
CA MET A 1 -17.26 23.37 -7.69
C MET A 1 -16.08 22.58 -7.18
N SER A 2 -15.65 22.78 -5.94
CA SER A 2 -14.53 22.05 -5.35
C SER A 2 -14.91 20.57 -5.23
N ARG A 3 -14.13 19.69 -5.86
CA ARG A 3 -14.30 18.24 -5.76
C ARG A 3 -14.15 17.85 -4.29
N GLU A 4 -15.10 17.09 -3.74
CA GLU A 4 -15.01 16.61 -2.36
C GLU A 4 -13.74 15.76 -2.23
N ILE A 5 -12.86 16.11 -1.28
CA ILE A 5 -11.57 15.44 -1.11
C ILE A 5 -11.82 13.99 -0.66
N LYS A 6 -11.44 13.02 -1.49
CA LYS A 6 -11.56 11.59 -1.17
C LYS A 6 -10.58 11.25 -0.05
N ILE A 7 -11.10 10.92 1.13
CA ILE A 7 -10.28 10.52 2.28
C ILE A 7 -9.91 9.06 2.13
N SER A 8 -8.62 8.78 2.05
CA SER A 8 -8.10 7.43 1.91
C SER A 8 -7.68 6.78 3.22
N ARG A 9 -7.41 7.59 4.24
CA ARG A 9 -6.92 7.15 5.55
C ARG A 9 -7.51 8.01 6.66
N ALA A 10 -7.56 7.43 7.86
CA ALA A 10 -7.91 8.15 9.06
C ALA A 10 -7.07 7.65 10.23
N TYR A 11 -6.93 8.45 11.27
CA TYR A 11 -6.34 7.98 12.53
C TYR A 11 -7.40 7.20 13.30
N CYS A 12 -7.15 5.91 13.55
CA CYS A 12 -8.03 5.08 14.38
C CYS A 12 -7.58 5.18 15.84
N VAL A 13 -8.48 5.67 16.69
CA VAL A 13 -8.20 5.94 18.11
C VAL A 13 -7.86 4.64 18.86
N GLU A 14 -8.62 3.58 18.62
CA GLU A 14 -8.47 2.31 19.33
C GLU A 14 -7.23 1.53 18.90
N LEU A 15 -6.78 1.72 17.65
CA LEU A 15 -5.56 1.09 17.12
C LEU A 15 -4.32 1.98 17.29
N GLY A 16 -4.50 3.25 17.68
CA GLY A 16 -3.42 4.19 17.91
C GLY A 16 -2.60 4.52 16.66
N LYS A 17 -3.15 4.33 15.45
CA LYS A 17 -2.41 4.48 14.19
C LYS A 17 -3.29 4.96 13.04
N ASN A 18 -2.64 5.49 12.01
CA ASN A 18 -3.27 5.76 10.73
C ASN A 18 -3.60 4.44 10.03
N VAL A 19 -4.82 4.32 9.53
CA VAL A 19 -5.37 3.12 8.91
C VAL A 19 -6.06 3.49 7.60
N ASP A 20 -6.16 2.52 6.68
CA ASP A 20 -7.11 2.61 5.57
C ASP A 20 -8.42 1.88 5.90
N ILE A 21 -9.40 2.04 5.01
CA ILE A 21 -10.74 1.53 5.24
C ILE A 21 -10.81 0.00 5.16
N ASP A 22 -9.93 -0.63 4.39
CA ASP A 22 -9.89 -2.09 4.23
C ASP A 22 -9.28 -2.75 5.45
N GLU A 23 -8.19 -2.19 5.99
CA GLU A 23 -7.60 -2.62 7.26
C GLU A 23 -8.64 -2.59 8.38
N ILE A 24 -9.40 -1.50 8.46
CA ILE A 24 -10.47 -1.33 9.44
C ILE A 24 -11.64 -2.27 9.21
N HIS A 25 -12.04 -2.49 7.95
CA HIS A 25 -13.08 -3.45 7.63
C HIS A 25 -12.71 -4.83 8.16
N HIS A 26 -11.47 -5.27 7.94
CA HIS A 26 -10.97 -6.54 8.43
C HIS A 26 -10.94 -6.62 9.96
N GLU A 27 -10.41 -5.59 10.63
CA GLU A 27 -10.32 -5.61 12.09
C GLU A 27 -11.72 -5.53 12.74
N SER A 28 -12.68 -4.89 12.07
CA SER A 28 -14.07 -4.80 12.54
C SER A 28 -14.80 -6.14 12.52
N ILE A 29 -14.58 -6.95 11.48
CA ILE A 29 -15.28 -8.24 11.30
C ILE A 29 -14.54 -9.45 11.87
N LYS A 30 -13.30 -9.26 12.33
CA LYS A 30 -12.38 -10.32 12.75
C LYS A 30 -12.95 -11.23 13.85
N ASP A 31 -13.63 -10.65 14.83
CA ASP A 31 -14.19 -11.36 15.99
C ASP A 31 -15.68 -11.73 15.81
N GLY A 32 -16.22 -11.59 14.60
CA GLY A 32 -17.62 -11.90 14.29
C GLY A 32 -18.59 -10.78 14.68
N THR A 33 -19.83 -11.14 15.03
CA THR A 33 -20.90 -10.20 15.42
C THR A 33 -21.06 -10.14 16.94
N PRO A 34 -21.20 -8.95 17.55
CA PRO A 34 -21.31 -7.63 16.92
C PRO A 34 -19.96 -7.13 16.39
N HIS A 35 -19.98 -6.54 15.20
CA HIS A 35 -18.78 -5.98 14.59
C HIS A 35 -18.22 -4.83 15.43
N LYS A 36 -16.90 -4.83 15.61
CA LYS A 36 -16.23 -3.81 16.43
C LYS A 36 -16.30 -2.46 15.73
N ARG A 37 -16.80 -1.45 16.45
CA ARG A 37 -16.81 -0.06 15.99
C ARG A 37 -15.55 0.67 16.43
N PHE A 38 -15.10 1.57 15.57
CA PHE A 38 -13.90 2.36 15.73
C PHE A 38 -14.22 3.84 15.56
N ASN A 39 -13.45 4.68 16.25
CA ASN A 39 -13.50 6.12 16.16
C ASN A 39 -12.35 6.62 15.29
N PHE A 40 -12.66 7.51 14.35
CA PHE A 40 -11.68 8.03 13.41
C PHE A 40 -11.52 9.54 13.54
N LEU A 41 -10.27 9.97 13.53
CA LEU A 41 -9.86 11.37 13.48
C LEU A 41 -9.10 11.64 12.19
N CYS A 42 -8.89 12.92 11.89
CA CYS A 42 -7.96 13.34 10.84
C CYS A 42 -6.57 12.72 11.10
N THR A 43 -5.83 12.45 10.04
CA THR A 43 -4.45 11.94 10.08
C THR A 43 -3.44 12.99 10.54
N ASP A 44 -3.77 14.28 10.40
CA ASP A 44 -2.94 15.40 10.86
C ASP A 44 -2.99 15.54 12.39
N PRO A 45 -1.83 15.54 13.09
CA PRO A 45 -1.75 15.65 14.54
C PRO A 45 -2.48 16.86 15.17
N ILE A 46 -2.39 18.04 14.54
CA ILE A 46 -3.04 19.26 15.05
C ILE A 46 -4.55 19.09 14.93
N CYS A 47 -5.02 18.53 13.81
CA CYS A 47 -6.43 18.21 13.62
C CYS A 47 -6.92 17.12 14.58
N GLN A 48 -6.07 16.16 14.98
CA GLN A 48 -6.41 15.16 16.01
C GLN A 48 -6.64 15.82 17.36
N GLU A 49 -5.75 16.72 17.78
CA GLU A 49 -5.90 17.48 19.03
C GLU A 49 -7.16 18.35 19.03
N ASN A 50 -7.50 18.93 17.87
CA ASN A 50 -8.74 19.69 17.67
C ASN A 50 -9.99 18.81 17.53
N GLY A 51 -9.86 17.49 17.65
CA GLY A 51 -10.99 16.55 17.61
C GLY A 51 -11.67 16.46 16.24
N VAL A 52 -10.96 16.71 15.15
CA VAL A 52 -11.53 16.67 13.80
C VAL A 52 -11.89 15.23 13.41
N ARG A 53 -13.20 14.96 13.38
CA ARG A 53 -13.76 13.61 13.20
C ARG A 53 -13.90 13.20 11.74
N ILE A 54 -13.65 11.91 11.52
CA ILE A 54 -13.81 11.22 10.23
C ILE A 54 -14.83 10.11 10.40
N VAL A 55 -15.64 9.88 9.37
CA VAL A 55 -16.67 8.86 9.38
C VAL A 55 -16.24 7.71 8.48
N GLY A 56 -16.07 6.52 9.05
CA GLY A 56 -15.99 5.28 8.30
C GLY A 56 -17.39 4.80 7.92
N VAL A 57 -17.64 4.64 6.63
CA VAL A 57 -18.94 4.19 6.11
C VAL A 57 -18.84 2.72 5.71
N ALA A 58 -19.78 1.90 6.18
CA ALA A 58 -19.97 0.50 5.78
C ALA A 58 -18.79 -0.46 6.00
N TYR A 59 -17.73 -0.04 6.71
CA TYR A 59 -16.61 -0.91 7.07
C TYR A 59 -17.00 -1.99 8.09
N ASP A 60 -18.05 -1.75 8.88
CA ASP A 60 -18.56 -2.68 9.87
C ASP A 60 -19.62 -3.62 9.30
N LYS A 61 -19.73 -3.74 7.97
CA LYS A 61 -20.76 -4.55 7.29
C LYS A 61 -20.15 -5.59 6.38
N LEU A 62 -20.73 -6.79 6.37
CA LEU A 62 -20.38 -7.84 5.41
C LEU A 62 -20.72 -7.42 3.97
N PRO A 63 -20.03 -7.98 2.95
CA PRO A 63 -20.33 -7.70 1.54
C PRO A 63 -21.79 -7.90 1.15
N SER A 64 -22.48 -8.89 1.73
CA SER A 64 -23.91 -9.17 1.49
C SER A 64 -24.85 -8.14 2.11
N GLN A 65 -24.39 -7.35 3.08
CA GLN A 65 -25.21 -6.42 3.88
C GLN A 65 -24.98 -4.94 3.52
N ARG A 66 -24.00 -4.65 2.66
CA ARG A 66 -23.62 -3.28 2.30
C ARG A 66 -24.14 -2.88 0.92
N LYS A 67 -24.73 -1.69 0.82
CA LYS A 67 -25.15 -1.06 -0.45
C LYS A 67 -24.01 -0.36 -1.20
N VAL A 68 -22.93 -0.06 -0.48
CA VAL A 68 -21.75 0.67 -0.97
C VAL A 68 -20.49 -0.03 -0.49
N LEU A 69 -19.39 0.13 -1.23
CA LEU A 69 -18.07 -0.27 -0.74
C LEU A 69 -17.69 0.58 0.49
N PRO A 70 -16.90 0.05 1.43
CA PRO A 70 -16.41 0.83 2.56
C PRO A 70 -15.61 2.04 2.08
N TYR A 71 -15.81 3.20 2.72
CA TYR A 71 -14.99 4.39 2.47
C TYR A 71 -14.96 5.32 3.69
N PHE A 72 -13.96 6.20 3.75
CA PHE A 72 -13.95 7.31 4.68
C PHE A 72 -14.57 8.56 4.05
N ARG A 73 -15.28 9.33 4.87
CA ARG A 73 -15.75 10.67 4.51
C ARG A 73 -15.60 11.63 5.68
N ARG A 74 -15.66 12.92 5.37
CA ARG A 74 -15.70 13.96 6.40
C ARG A 74 -16.97 13.82 7.22
N ASP A 75 -16.85 14.12 8.50
CA ASP A 75 -18.03 14.41 9.29
C ASP A 75 -18.72 15.66 8.72
N ARG A 76 -20.04 15.63 8.58
CA ARG A 76 -20.79 16.74 7.98
C ARG A 76 -20.79 17.97 8.89
N GLU A 77 -20.72 17.75 10.20
CA GLU A 77 -20.66 18.78 11.23
C GLU A 77 -19.23 19.33 11.43
N GLY A 78 -18.20 18.59 11.00
CA GLY A 78 -16.78 18.89 11.23
C GLY A 78 -16.04 19.57 10.07
N GLN A 79 -16.75 20.09 9.06
CA GLN A 79 -16.13 20.70 7.88
C GLN A 79 -15.21 21.90 8.21
N SER A 80 -15.39 22.52 9.37
CA SER A 80 -14.79 23.82 9.75
C SER A 80 -13.59 23.75 10.70
N ASN A 81 -13.24 22.56 11.23
CA ASN A 81 -12.28 22.47 12.35
C ASN A 81 -10.86 22.04 11.95
N HIS A 82 -10.61 21.83 10.66
CA HIS A 82 -9.25 21.57 10.21
C HIS A 82 -8.40 22.84 10.32
N HIS A 83 -7.18 22.69 10.81
CA HIS A 83 -6.20 23.76 10.77
C HIS A 83 -5.82 24.09 9.31
N PRO A 84 -5.50 25.36 8.96
CA PRO A 84 -5.15 25.75 7.58
C PRO A 84 -4.02 24.92 6.94
N GLU A 85 -3.04 24.51 7.74
CA GLU A 85 -1.93 23.63 7.34
C GLU A 85 -2.27 22.12 7.38
N CYS A 86 -3.55 21.74 7.46
CA CYS A 86 -3.92 20.32 7.41
C CYS A 86 -3.48 19.70 6.07
N GLU A 87 -2.91 18.50 6.12
CA GLU A 87 -2.47 17.77 4.90
C GLU A 87 -3.57 17.69 3.83
N TRP A 88 -4.84 17.54 4.19
CA TRP A 88 -5.89 17.44 3.18
C TRP A 88 -6.20 18.75 2.47
N PHE A 89 -5.96 19.89 3.11
CA PHE A 89 -6.08 21.20 2.46
C PHE A 89 -4.81 21.50 1.66
N ARG A 90 -3.63 21.24 2.23
CA ARG A 90 -2.35 21.43 1.56
C ARG A 90 -2.17 20.56 0.33
N ASP A 91 -2.49 19.27 0.42
CA ASP A 91 -2.45 18.34 -0.71
C ASP A 91 -3.42 18.81 -1.79
N GLY A 92 -4.65 19.19 -1.42
CA GLY A 92 -5.62 19.76 -2.34
C GLY A 92 -5.06 20.97 -3.09
N LEU A 93 -4.42 21.91 -2.39
CA LEU A 93 -3.82 23.12 -3.00
C LEU A 93 -2.57 22.79 -3.83
N TYR A 94 -1.65 21.97 -3.31
CA TYR A 94 -0.40 21.59 -3.95
C TYR A 94 -0.65 20.82 -5.25
N TYR A 95 -1.51 19.82 -5.21
CA TYR A 95 -1.79 18.94 -6.34
C TYR A 95 -2.74 19.57 -7.38
N ASN A 96 -3.64 20.45 -6.96
CA ASN A 96 -4.56 21.17 -7.85
C ASN A 96 -3.97 22.48 -8.39
N PHE A 97 -2.73 22.85 -8.01
CA PHE A 97 -2.07 24.02 -8.56
C PHE A 97 -1.69 23.79 -10.03
N ASP A 98 -2.25 24.62 -10.92
CA ASP A 98 -2.05 24.50 -12.37
C ASP A 98 -0.69 25.02 -12.86
N GLY A 99 -0.04 25.88 -12.06
CA GLY A 99 1.30 26.41 -12.34
C GLY A 99 2.44 25.46 -11.94
N LEU A 100 3.67 25.96 -12.11
CA LEU A 100 4.88 25.31 -11.61
C LEU A 100 5.17 25.80 -10.19
N HIS A 101 5.45 24.87 -9.28
CA HIS A 101 6.01 25.24 -7.98
C HIS A 101 7.48 25.66 -8.12
N GLU A 102 7.99 26.39 -7.12
CA GLU A 102 9.39 26.80 -7.09
C GLU A 102 10.33 25.57 -7.15
N GLY A 103 11.26 25.57 -8.11
CA GLY A 103 12.18 24.46 -8.34
C GLY A 103 11.57 23.21 -9.00
N GLU A 104 10.28 23.23 -9.35
CA GLU A 104 9.61 22.14 -10.07
C GLU A 104 9.83 22.28 -11.59
N THR A 105 10.15 21.18 -12.28
CA THR A 105 10.20 21.17 -13.75
C THR A 105 8.80 20.99 -14.36
N GLU A 106 8.59 21.36 -15.62
CA GLU A 106 7.31 21.12 -16.31
C GLU A 106 6.88 19.65 -16.28
N GLN A 107 7.85 18.72 -16.42
CA GLN A 107 7.57 17.29 -16.35
C GLN A 107 7.11 16.88 -14.94
N GLN A 108 7.74 17.40 -13.89
CA GLN A 108 7.33 17.14 -12.51
C GLN A 108 5.94 17.72 -12.23
N ALA A 109 5.66 18.94 -12.68
CA ALA A 109 4.34 19.56 -12.57
C ALA A 109 3.26 18.76 -13.31
N ARG A 110 3.59 18.19 -14.49
CA ARG A 110 2.68 17.31 -15.22
C ARG A 110 2.43 16.00 -14.47
N ILE A 111 3.48 15.37 -13.92
CA ILE A 111 3.36 14.14 -13.13
C ILE A 111 2.48 14.41 -11.90
N ARG A 112 2.74 15.46 -11.14
CA ARG A 112 1.96 15.88 -9.96
C ARG A 112 0.47 16.02 -10.27
N ARG A 113 0.13 16.75 -11.34
CA ARG A 113 -1.27 16.94 -11.77
C ARG A 113 -1.94 15.63 -12.23
N LEU A 114 -1.20 14.78 -12.94
CA LEU A 114 -1.69 13.45 -13.34
C LEU A 114 -1.91 12.54 -12.14
N LEU A 115 -0.97 12.54 -11.19
CA LEU A 115 -1.07 11.81 -9.94
C LEU A 115 -2.35 12.19 -9.20
N TYR A 116 -2.60 13.48 -9.02
CA TYR A 116 -3.83 13.99 -8.42
C TYR A 116 -5.10 13.55 -9.14
N LYS A 117 -5.10 13.64 -10.48
CA LYS A 117 -6.27 13.29 -11.30
C LYS A 117 -6.58 11.79 -11.28
N LYS A 118 -5.56 10.94 -11.16
CA LYS A 118 -5.66 9.49 -11.39
C LYS A 118 -5.56 8.65 -10.12
N SER A 119 -4.93 9.17 -9.08
CA SER A 119 -4.75 8.47 -7.82
C SER A 119 -4.73 9.46 -6.66
N THR A 120 -5.87 9.58 -5.97
CA THR A 120 -5.97 10.42 -4.76
C THR A 120 -5.33 9.76 -3.53
N ASN A 121 -4.70 8.59 -3.67
CA ASN A 121 -4.18 7.80 -2.56
C ASN A 121 -2.83 7.15 -2.90
N ILE A 122 -1.94 7.90 -3.56
CA ILE A 122 -0.61 7.38 -3.91
C ILE A 122 0.20 7.21 -2.65
N ILE A 123 0.72 6.02 -2.45
CA ILE A 123 1.64 5.75 -1.35
C ILE A 123 2.96 6.49 -1.61
N GLU A 124 3.37 7.28 -0.64
CA GLU A 124 4.64 8.02 -0.65
C GLU A 124 5.67 7.36 0.24
N LEU A 125 5.21 6.57 1.23
CA LEU A 125 6.07 5.87 2.16
C LEU A 125 5.62 4.41 2.31
N TYR A 126 6.54 3.48 2.11
CA TYR A 126 6.29 2.07 2.37
C TYR A 126 7.23 1.56 3.46
N ASP A 127 6.66 0.98 4.50
CA ASP A 127 7.41 0.29 5.54
C ASP A 127 7.23 -1.23 5.42
N PRO A 128 8.22 -1.94 4.86
CA PRO A 128 8.14 -3.38 4.71
C PRO A 128 8.24 -4.13 6.05
N ASN A 129 8.76 -3.49 7.11
CA ASN A 129 9.06 -4.14 8.38
C ASN A 129 8.61 -3.26 9.56
N PRO A 130 7.29 -3.09 9.75
CA PRO A 130 6.78 -2.27 10.83
C PRO A 130 7.24 -2.81 12.18
N LYS A 131 8.03 -2.03 12.90
CA LYS A 131 8.27 -2.26 14.32
C LYS A 131 7.01 -1.83 15.06
N THR A 132 6.54 -2.65 15.99
CA THR A 132 5.46 -2.29 16.93
C THR A 132 5.96 -1.19 17.86
N GLU A 133 5.93 0.05 17.38
CA GLU A 133 6.15 1.23 18.21
C GLU A 133 4.83 1.56 18.91
N LYS A 134 4.85 1.63 20.25
CA LYS A 134 3.71 2.13 21.02
C LYS A 134 3.45 3.58 20.61
N ALA A 135 2.20 3.92 20.33
CA ALA A 135 1.80 5.27 19.95
C ALA A 135 2.18 6.27 21.05
N LYS A 136 3.21 7.10 20.81
CA LYS A 136 3.55 8.25 21.67
C LYS A 136 2.67 9.46 21.30
N LYS A 137 2.32 10.30 22.28
CA LYS A 137 1.52 11.51 22.03
C LYS A 137 2.35 12.53 21.26
N VAL A 138 1.68 13.40 20.51
CA VAL A 138 2.29 14.41 19.63
C VAL A 138 3.21 15.36 20.41
N LYS A 139 2.77 15.83 21.58
CA LYS A 139 3.58 16.64 22.50
C LYS A 139 4.92 15.99 22.86
N ASP A 140 4.95 14.68 23.05
CA ASP A 140 6.18 13.95 23.38
C ASP A 140 7.20 13.99 22.23
N TYR A 141 6.74 14.06 20.97
CA TYR A 141 7.62 14.17 19.80
C TYR A 141 8.19 15.56 19.61
N PHE A 142 7.39 16.62 19.81
CA PHE A 142 7.88 18.00 19.72
C PHE A 142 8.88 18.31 20.84
N ILE A 143 8.61 17.84 22.07
CA ILE A 143 9.56 17.94 23.19
C ILE A 143 10.84 17.15 22.86
N GLU A 144 10.75 15.93 22.31
CA GLU A 144 11.92 15.15 21.91
C GLU A 144 12.72 15.76 20.74
N LEU A 145 12.08 16.57 19.88
CA LEU A 145 12.73 17.29 18.78
C LEU A 145 13.57 18.48 19.26
N ASP A 146 13.10 19.20 20.28
CA ASP A 146 13.87 20.30 20.88
C ASP A 146 15.15 19.80 21.58
N VAL A 147 15.14 18.55 22.09
CA VAL A 147 16.33 17.86 22.63
C VAL A 147 17.07 16.99 21.62
N ALA A 148 16.63 16.94 20.36
CA ALA A 148 17.26 16.15 19.29
C ALA A 148 18.78 16.37 19.14
N PRO A 149 19.36 17.58 19.32
CA PRO A 149 20.81 17.74 19.21
C PRO A 149 21.62 16.96 20.26
N MET A 150 21.01 16.56 21.38
CA MET A 150 21.65 15.76 22.44
C MET A 150 21.36 14.24 22.33
N MET A 151 20.55 13.80 21.37
CA MET A 151 20.19 12.39 21.21
C MET A 151 21.18 11.61 20.35
N SER A 152 21.28 10.30 20.59
CA SER A 152 22.05 9.40 19.71
C SER A 152 21.46 9.35 18.29
N ASN A 153 22.32 9.16 17.29
CA ASN A 153 21.95 9.10 15.86
C ASN A 153 20.84 8.06 15.57
N ARG A 154 20.80 6.96 16.33
CA ARG A 154 19.76 5.94 16.22
C ARG A 154 18.38 6.47 16.64
N LYS A 155 18.31 7.20 17.77
CA LYS A 155 17.05 7.78 18.24
C LYS A 155 16.54 8.88 17.30
N ARG A 156 17.43 9.72 16.76
CA ARG A 156 17.07 10.74 15.75
C ARG A 156 16.45 10.13 14.50
N ARG A 157 17.05 9.05 13.96
CA ARG A 157 16.50 8.35 12.79
C ARG A 157 15.10 7.78 13.03
N ILE A 158 14.86 7.20 14.21
CA ILE A 158 13.55 6.67 14.60
C ILE A 158 12.50 7.79 14.68
N LEU A 159 12.85 8.90 15.34
CA LEU A 159 12.00 10.09 15.43
C LEU A 159 11.65 10.64 14.05
N HIS A 160 12.64 10.83 13.20
CA HIS A 160 12.43 11.35 11.85
C HIS A 160 11.56 10.42 10.98
N GLU A 161 11.75 9.10 11.06
CA GLU A 161 10.92 8.14 10.33
C GLU A 161 9.47 8.11 10.84
N SER A 162 9.28 8.20 12.17
CA SER A 162 7.95 8.27 12.76
C SER A 162 7.20 9.56 12.36
N MET A 163 7.90 10.68 12.21
CA MET A 163 7.34 11.94 11.75
C MET A 163 6.94 11.84 10.28
N LYS A 164 7.81 11.27 9.42
CA LYS A 164 7.48 11.00 8.01
C LYS A 164 6.25 10.09 7.87
N ARG A 165 6.11 9.07 8.70
CA ARG A 165 4.92 8.19 8.68
C ARG A 165 3.63 8.95 9.00
N ARG A 166 3.71 9.98 9.85
CA ARG A 166 2.56 10.82 10.22
C ARG A 166 2.17 11.81 9.12
N THR A 167 3.14 12.38 8.41
CA THR A 167 2.89 13.44 7.42
C THR A 167 2.76 12.93 5.98
N ARG A 168 3.28 11.74 5.66
CA ARG A 168 3.19 11.16 4.31
C ARG A 168 2.07 10.15 4.19
N ASN A 169 1.67 9.87 2.95
CA ASN A 169 0.85 8.70 2.65
C ASN A 169 1.63 7.39 2.81
N SER A 170 1.72 6.93 4.05
CA SER A 170 2.42 5.73 4.49
C SER A 170 1.53 4.48 4.49
N THR A 171 2.13 3.33 4.17
CA THR A 171 1.53 2.02 4.37
C THR A 171 2.57 0.98 4.83
N THR A 172 2.11 -0.02 5.56
CA THR A 172 2.84 -1.25 5.86
C THR A 172 2.29 -2.45 5.09
N ASP A 173 1.15 -2.28 4.42
CA ASP A 173 0.46 -3.34 3.69
C ASP A 173 1.12 -3.59 2.32
N PHE A 174 1.64 -4.80 2.16
CA PHE A 174 2.26 -5.27 0.93
C PHE A 174 1.26 -5.32 -0.24
N TYR A 175 0.01 -5.70 0.01
CA TYR A 175 -1.01 -5.76 -1.04
C TYR A 175 -1.30 -4.35 -1.58
N ARG A 176 -1.52 -3.39 -0.69
CA ARG A 176 -1.80 -1.99 -1.07
C ARG A 176 -0.66 -1.34 -1.85
N VAL A 177 0.60 -1.57 -1.47
CA VAL A 177 1.76 -1.05 -2.21
C VAL A 177 1.88 -1.73 -3.59
N ALA A 178 1.68 -3.05 -3.68
CA ALA A 178 1.69 -3.77 -4.94
C ALA A 178 0.59 -3.31 -5.91
N SER A 179 -0.62 -3.08 -5.40
CA SER A 179 -1.73 -2.60 -6.22
C SER A 179 -1.55 -1.16 -6.67
N ASN A 180 -0.97 -0.29 -5.84
CA ASN A 180 -0.58 1.06 -6.26
C ASN A 180 0.46 1.04 -7.38
N HIS A 181 1.48 0.18 -7.27
CA HIS A 181 2.45 0.01 -8.37
C HIS A 181 1.75 -0.41 -9.66
N HIS A 182 0.87 -1.42 -9.61
CA HIS A 182 0.13 -1.88 -10.78
C HIS A 182 -0.67 -0.74 -11.42
N LEU A 183 -1.44 -0.01 -10.61
CA LEU A 183 -2.21 1.15 -11.02
C LEU A 183 -1.33 2.22 -11.71
N LEU A 184 -0.25 2.65 -11.05
CA LEU A 184 0.66 3.66 -11.57
C LEU A 184 1.33 3.22 -12.88
N SER A 185 1.78 1.96 -12.96
CA SER A 185 2.44 1.43 -14.16
C SER A 185 1.53 1.37 -15.39
N ASN A 186 0.20 1.36 -15.20
CA ASN A 186 -0.78 1.36 -16.29
C ASN A 186 -1.24 2.78 -16.68
N TYR A 187 -1.06 3.76 -15.79
CA TYR A 187 -1.50 5.14 -16.03
C TYR A 187 -0.39 6.07 -16.53
N PHE A 188 0.86 5.76 -16.22
CA PHE A 188 1.99 6.61 -16.58
C PHE A 188 2.80 5.98 -17.70
N VAL A 189 3.18 6.80 -18.68
CA VAL A 189 4.21 6.41 -19.65
C VAL A 189 5.54 6.19 -18.93
N LEU A 190 6.39 5.34 -19.50
CA LEU A 190 7.61 4.86 -18.84
C LEU A 190 8.53 6.01 -18.36
N GLN A 191 8.66 7.09 -19.12
CA GLN A 191 9.51 8.22 -18.77
C GLN A 191 9.04 8.93 -17.49
N ASP A 192 7.73 9.03 -17.30
CA ASP A 192 7.15 9.64 -16.11
C ASP A 192 7.15 8.70 -14.92
N PHE A 193 6.80 7.44 -15.17
CA PHE A 193 6.77 6.41 -14.15
C PHE A 193 8.13 6.27 -13.45
N LYS A 194 9.23 6.47 -14.18
CA LYS A 194 10.59 6.49 -13.65
C LYS A 194 10.85 7.58 -12.60
N GLN A 195 10.05 8.65 -12.58
CA GLN A 195 10.26 9.82 -11.72
C GLN A 195 9.33 9.86 -10.50
N ILE A 196 8.32 8.99 -10.45
CA ILE A 196 7.40 8.95 -9.31
C ILE A 196 8.17 8.43 -8.08
N LYS A 197 8.33 9.30 -7.09
CA LYS A 197 9.09 9.02 -5.86
C LYS A 197 8.35 8.05 -4.94
N LEU A 198 9.12 7.29 -4.18
CA LEU A 198 8.68 6.44 -3.09
C LEU A 198 9.77 6.43 -2.03
N HIS A 199 9.43 6.64 -0.77
CA HIS A 199 10.36 6.41 0.35
C HIS A 199 10.12 5.03 0.94
N VAL A 200 11.18 4.24 1.08
CA VAL A 200 11.08 2.91 1.67
C VAL A 200 11.87 2.87 2.98
N VAL A 201 11.21 2.48 4.07
CA VAL A 201 11.88 2.40 5.39
C VAL A 201 13.04 1.42 5.33
N GLY A 202 14.22 1.87 5.77
CA GLY A 202 15.46 1.09 5.72
C GLY A 202 16.25 1.21 4.41
N ILE A 203 15.67 1.78 3.35
CA ILE A 203 16.35 2.04 2.07
C ILE A 203 16.51 3.54 1.82
N GLY A 204 15.48 4.34 2.10
CA GLY A 204 15.43 5.79 1.86
C GLY A 204 14.59 6.16 0.64
N GLU A 205 14.87 7.34 0.10
CA GLU A 205 14.18 7.87 -1.09
C GLU A 205 14.59 7.07 -2.35
N THR A 206 13.60 6.61 -3.10
CA THR A 206 13.76 5.89 -4.37
C THR A 206 12.60 6.25 -5.31
N THR A 207 12.39 5.47 -6.37
CA THR A 207 11.23 5.61 -7.25
C THR A 207 10.47 4.30 -7.34
N TRP A 208 9.17 4.38 -7.63
CA TRP A 208 8.33 3.20 -7.87
C TRP A 208 8.96 2.27 -8.92
N PHE A 209 9.50 2.83 -10.00
CA PHE A 209 10.18 2.07 -11.05
C PHE A 209 11.49 1.38 -10.59
N LYS A 210 12.24 1.98 -9.66
CA LYS A 210 13.48 1.38 -9.15
C LYS A 210 13.18 0.28 -8.14
N TYR A 211 12.21 0.50 -7.25
CA TYR A 211 11.89 -0.42 -6.16
C TYR A 211 11.10 -1.65 -6.61
N PHE A 212 10.41 -1.59 -7.75
CA PHE A 212 9.69 -2.72 -8.33
C PHE A 212 10.37 -3.20 -9.60
N LYS A 213 10.66 -4.50 -9.69
CA LYS A 213 11.38 -5.10 -10.82
C LYS A 213 10.62 -6.26 -11.43
N ILE A 214 10.64 -6.35 -12.76
CA ILE A 214 10.17 -7.56 -13.44
C ILE A 214 11.11 -8.71 -13.08
N ILE A 215 10.55 -9.88 -12.78
CA ILE A 215 11.33 -11.06 -12.34
C ILE A 215 12.44 -11.50 -13.32
N LYS A 216 12.34 -11.12 -14.60
CA LYS A 216 13.42 -11.32 -15.59
C LYS A 216 14.77 -10.76 -15.12
N TYR A 217 14.77 -9.72 -14.29
CA TYR A 217 15.97 -9.07 -13.78
C TYR A 217 16.43 -9.62 -12.42
N PHE A 218 15.92 -10.78 -11.99
CA PHE A 218 16.24 -11.37 -10.69
C PHE A 218 17.75 -11.46 -10.43
N ASN A 219 18.49 -12.12 -11.32
CA ASN A 219 19.93 -12.34 -11.13
C ASN A 219 20.80 -11.08 -11.26
N SER A 220 20.31 -10.05 -11.96
CA SER A 220 21.03 -8.78 -12.13
C SER A 220 20.75 -7.77 -11.02
N THR A 221 19.73 -8.01 -10.20
CA THR A 221 19.31 -7.05 -9.16
C THR A 221 19.99 -7.39 -7.85
N ARG A 222 20.72 -6.43 -7.28
CA ARG A 222 21.42 -6.62 -5.99
C ARG A 222 20.75 -5.87 -4.85
N GLU A 223 19.99 -4.81 -5.15
CA GLU A 223 19.30 -4.04 -4.13
C GLU A 223 17.99 -4.71 -3.69
N PRO A 224 17.55 -4.51 -2.44
CA PRO A 224 16.23 -4.96 -1.99
C PRO A 224 15.11 -4.33 -2.84
N CYS A 225 14.31 -5.17 -3.48
CA CYS A 225 13.20 -4.74 -4.33
C CYS A 225 12.03 -5.73 -4.25
N ILE A 226 10.87 -5.30 -4.77
CA ILE A 226 9.72 -6.17 -4.98
C ILE A 226 9.76 -6.67 -6.42
N PHE A 227 9.72 -7.99 -6.61
CA PHE A 227 9.63 -8.57 -7.94
C PHE A 227 8.17 -8.74 -8.37
N TYR A 228 7.93 -8.67 -9.67
CA TYR A 228 6.61 -8.95 -10.22
C TYR A 228 6.66 -9.58 -11.61
N SER A 229 5.56 -10.23 -11.98
CA SER A 229 5.30 -10.73 -13.32
C SER A 229 3.81 -10.96 -13.54
N SER A 230 3.35 -10.86 -14.79
CA SER A 230 1.98 -11.26 -15.13
C SER A 230 1.80 -12.77 -14.97
N ILE A 231 0.63 -13.20 -14.55
CA ILE A 231 0.30 -14.60 -14.33
C ILE A 231 -0.13 -15.23 -15.67
N LYS A 232 0.47 -16.37 -16.02
CA LYS A 232 0.12 -17.17 -17.20
C LYS A 232 -1.00 -18.16 -16.90
N ARG A 233 -0.86 -18.92 -15.82
CA ARG A 233 -1.87 -19.88 -15.34
C ARG A 233 -1.70 -20.13 -13.85
N ILE A 234 -2.77 -20.60 -13.22
CA ILE A 234 -2.78 -21.03 -11.83
C ILE A 234 -3.13 -22.52 -11.79
N GLN A 235 -2.36 -23.29 -11.02
CA GLN A 235 -2.66 -24.69 -10.75
C GLN A 235 -2.91 -24.88 -9.26
N LYS A 236 -4.10 -25.36 -8.88
CA LYS A 236 -4.46 -25.67 -7.49
C LYS A 236 -4.13 -27.12 -7.14
N TYR A 237 -3.83 -27.36 -5.87
CA TYR A 237 -3.68 -28.70 -5.28
C TYR A 237 -4.08 -28.64 -3.80
N GLY A 238 -5.33 -29.02 -3.51
CA GLY A 238 -5.96 -28.72 -2.21
C GLY A 238 -5.99 -27.20 -1.97
N ASN A 239 -5.57 -26.77 -0.77
CA ASN A 239 -5.42 -25.33 -0.45
C ASN A 239 -4.12 -24.73 -1.00
N GLY A 240 -3.17 -25.56 -1.44
CA GLY A 240 -1.93 -25.10 -2.07
C GLY A 240 -2.15 -24.71 -3.54
N PHE A 241 -1.22 -23.94 -4.08
CA PHE A 241 -1.29 -23.51 -5.48
C PHE A 241 0.09 -23.22 -6.07
N LYS A 242 0.15 -23.21 -7.41
CA LYS A 242 1.33 -22.84 -8.20
C LYS A 242 0.94 -21.79 -9.22
N LEU A 243 1.65 -20.67 -9.22
CA LEU A 243 1.46 -19.57 -10.19
C LEU A 243 2.54 -19.69 -11.26
N PHE A 244 2.16 -19.91 -12.50
CA PHE A 244 3.09 -19.89 -13.63
C PHE A 244 3.16 -18.47 -14.15
N LEU A 245 4.37 -17.93 -14.29
CA LEU A 245 4.59 -16.53 -14.66
C LEU A 245 4.78 -16.38 -16.18
N LYS A 246 4.41 -15.22 -16.74
CA LYS A 246 4.75 -14.81 -18.12
C LYS A 246 6.16 -14.23 -18.17
N ALA A 247 7.13 -14.94 -17.58
CA ALA A 247 8.53 -14.52 -17.55
C ALA A 247 9.48 -15.71 -17.39
N ASN A 248 10.71 -15.51 -17.84
CA ASN A 248 11.80 -16.47 -17.71
C ASN A 248 12.90 -15.90 -16.83
N ILE A 249 13.55 -16.77 -16.06
CA ILE A 249 14.82 -16.52 -15.36
C ILE A 249 15.85 -17.40 -16.07
N ASP A 250 16.95 -16.83 -16.54
CA ASP A 250 17.99 -17.54 -17.31
C ASP A 250 17.43 -18.43 -18.42
N GLN A 251 16.52 -17.87 -19.23
CA GLN A 251 15.81 -18.53 -20.34
C GLN A 251 14.85 -19.67 -19.93
N LYS A 252 14.78 -20.02 -18.64
CA LYS A 252 13.88 -21.05 -18.12
C LYS A 252 12.60 -20.43 -17.55
N PRO A 253 11.42 -21.07 -17.72
CA PRO A 253 10.16 -20.57 -17.18
C PRO A 253 10.21 -20.41 -15.66
N ALA A 254 9.60 -19.34 -15.16
CA ALA A 254 9.50 -19.07 -13.73
C ALA A 254 8.09 -19.36 -13.19
N SER A 255 8.02 -19.84 -11.95
CA SER A 255 6.77 -20.08 -11.24
C SER A 255 6.91 -19.84 -9.75
N ILE A 256 5.80 -19.52 -9.08
CA ILE A 256 5.74 -19.38 -7.62
C ILE A 256 5.03 -20.60 -7.07
N TYR A 257 5.66 -21.32 -6.15
CA TYR A 257 5.08 -22.49 -5.49
C TYR A 257 4.69 -22.15 -4.05
N VAL A 258 3.43 -22.41 -3.69
CA VAL A 258 2.90 -22.20 -2.34
C VAL A 258 2.23 -23.48 -1.84
N SER A 259 2.87 -24.14 -0.88
CA SER A 259 2.40 -25.41 -0.33
C SER A 259 1.09 -25.26 0.48
N LYS A 260 0.36 -26.38 0.62
CA LYS A 260 -0.84 -26.43 1.48
C LYS A 260 -0.54 -26.01 2.92
N ASP A 261 0.55 -26.50 3.50
CA ASP A 261 0.96 -26.20 4.87
C ASP A 261 1.22 -24.70 5.09
N GLN A 262 1.87 -24.03 4.12
CA GLN A 262 2.07 -22.58 4.17
C GLN A 262 0.74 -21.82 4.16
N VAL A 263 -0.22 -22.23 3.32
CA VAL A 263 -1.54 -21.60 3.27
C VAL A 263 -2.31 -21.84 4.57
N ASP A 264 -2.30 -23.06 5.09
CA ASP A 264 -3.07 -23.42 6.28
C ASP A 264 -2.57 -22.64 7.52
N LYS A 265 -1.25 -22.41 7.62
CA LYS A 265 -0.62 -21.60 8.68
C LYS A 265 -0.78 -20.08 8.49
N TYR A 266 -1.19 -19.63 7.30
CA TYR A 266 -1.28 -18.19 7.03
C TYR A 266 -2.51 -17.56 7.68
N LYS A 267 -2.28 -16.51 8.48
CA LYS A 267 -3.33 -15.77 9.20
C LYS A 267 -4.43 -15.26 8.25
N HIS A 268 -4.05 -14.77 7.07
CA HIS A 268 -4.97 -14.18 6.08
C HIS A 268 -5.30 -15.15 4.92
N ARG A 269 -5.26 -16.47 5.17
CA ARG A 269 -5.49 -17.51 4.14
C ARG A 269 -6.80 -17.37 3.36
N ARG A 270 -7.90 -16.98 4.03
CA ARG A 270 -9.21 -16.81 3.36
C ARG A 270 -9.12 -15.77 2.25
N GLN A 271 -8.59 -14.58 2.56
CA GLN A 271 -8.41 -13.49 1.59
C GLN A 271 -7.48 -13.88 0.43
N LEU A 272 -6.40 -14.61 0.72
CA LEU A 272 -5.49 -15.11 -0.32
C LEU A 272 -6.21 -16.09 -1.27
N LEU A 273 -6.94 -17.05 -0.70
CA LEU A 273 -7.69 -18.04 -1.47
C LEU A 273 -8.84 -17.41 -2.27
N ASP A 274 -9.52 -16.42 -1.72
CA ASP A 274 -10.56 -15.64 -2.41
C ASP A 274 -9.96 -14.87 -3.60
N SER A 275 -8.78 -14.26 -3.41
CA SER A 275 -8.06 -13.56 -4.48
C SER A 275 -7.66 -14.53 -5.61
N ILE A 276 -7.18 -15.71 -5.26
CA ILE A 276 -6.87 -16.78 -6.23
C ILE A 276 -8.15 -17.24 -6.95
N GLN A 277 -9.24 -17.46 -6.21
CA GLN A 277 -10.49 -17.93 -6.79
C GLN A 277 -11.09 -16.90 -7.76
N LYS A 278 -11.08 -15.62 -7.39
CA LYS A 278 -11.49 -14.52 -8.28
C LYS A 278 -10.73 -14.53 -9.62
N VAL A 279 -9.43 -14.81 -9.58
CA VAL A 279 -8.60 -14.92 -10.78
C VAL A 279 -8.95 -16.16 -11.61
N LEU A 280 -9.26 -17.29 -10.97
CA LEU A 280 -9.70 -18.50 -11.67
C LEU A 280 -11.10 -18.35 -12.30
N ASP A 281 -12.01 -17.66 -11.62
CA ASP A 281 -13.37 -17.42 -12.10
C ASP A 281 -13.39 -16.44 -13.28
N THR A 282 -12.38 -15.58 -13.41
CA THR A 282 -12.19 -14.81 -14.63
C THR A 282 -11.80 -15.75 -15.77
N LYS A 283 -12.79 -16.13 -16.60
CA LYS A 283 -12.65 -16.94 -17.84
C LYS A 283 -11.63 -16.40 -18.88
N PHE A 284 -10.90 -15.33 -18.56
CA PHE A 284 -10.00 -14.63 -19.45
C PHE A 284 -8.74 -14.13 -18.71
N LEU A 285 -7.85 -15.06 -18.32
CA LEU A 285 -6.46 -14.71 -17.95
C LEU A 285 -5.72 -13.97 -19.10
N ASP A 286 -6.21 -14.08 -20.32
CA ASP A 286 -5.61 -13.46 -21.51
C ASP A 286 -6.03 -12.01 -21.75
N LYS A 287 -7.14 -11.52 -21.15
CA LYS A 287 -7.62 -10.15 -21.37
C LYS A 287 -7.40 -9.19 -20.19
N LYS A 288 -7.19 -9.71 -18.97
CA LYS A 288 -6.90 -8.89 -17.80
C LYS A 288 -5.42 -9.02 -17.43
N ASP A 289 -4.71 -7.90 -17.34
CA ASP A 289 -3.38 -7.88 -16.75
C ASP A 289 -3.52 -8.18 -15.25
N ILE A 290 -3.20 -9.42 -14.89
CA ILE A 290 -3.17 -9.92 -13.51
C ILE A 290 -1.72 -10.21 -13.19
N ARG A 291 -1.22 -9.61 -12.13
CA ARG A 291 0.20 -9.66 -11.76
C ARG A 291 0.38 -10.25 -10.38
N ALA A 292 1.38 -11.12 -10.25
CA ALA A 292 1.91 -11.53 -8.96
C ALA A 292 3.05 -10.60 -8.59
N TYR A 293 3.00 -10.06 -7.38
CA TYR A 293 4.04 -9.26 -6.73
C TYR A 293 4.57 -10.04 -5.54
N PHE A 294 5.89 -10.10 -5.38
CA PHE A 294 6.48 -10.91 -4.33
C PHE A 294 7.89 -10.47 -3.92
N VAL A 295 8.26 -10.80 -2.70
CA VAL A 295 9.66 -10.80 -2.25
C VAL A 295 10.12 -12.26 -2.17
N PRO A 296 11.02 -12.71 -3.06
CA PRO A 296 11.48 -14.09 -3.08
C PRO A 296 12.35 -14.38 -1.85
N ASN A 297 12.15 -15.53 -1.23
CA ASN A 297 13.06 -16.05 -0.20
C ASN A 297 14.20 -16.85 -0.85
N GLU A 298 13.83 -17.68 -1.83
CA GLU A 298 14.77 -18.54 -2.55
C GLU A 298 14.23 -18.79 -3.96
N VAL A 299 15.13 -19.02 -4.93
CA VAL A 299 14.77 -19.46 -6.27
C VAL A 299 15.46 -20.80 -6.53
N LYS A 300 14.67 -21.88 -6.58
CA LYS A 300 15.15 -23.24 -6.80
C LYS A 300 15.02 -23.62 -8.27
N LEU A 301 16.09 -24.12 -8.86
CA LEU A 301 16.01 -24.73 -10.19
C LEU A 301 15.56 -26.18 -10.05
N ARG A 302 14.36 -26.52 -10.54
CA ARG A 302 13.89 -27.91 -10.57
C ARG A 302 14.32 -28.61 -11.84
N GLU A 303 15.13 -29.65 -11.70
CA GLU A 303 15.43 -30.65 -12.75
C GLU A 303 15.72 -30.02 -14.13
N ASN A 304 16.39 -28.87 -14.15
CA ASN A 304 16.65 -28.06 -15.35
C ASN A 304 15.44 -27.58 -16.17
N LYS A 305 14.20 -27.75 -15.72
CA LYS A 305 12.98 -27.42 -16.48
C LYS A 305 12.39 -26.05 -16.16
N TRP A 306 12.41 -25.63 -14.90
CA TRP A 306 11.78 -24.38 -14.43
C TRP A 306 12.43 -23.88 -13.15
N HIS A 307 12.33 -22.57 -12.92
CA HIS A 307 12.63 -21.95 -11.63
C HIS A 307 11.36 -21.90 -10.77
N ASP A 308 11.42 -22.54 -9.61
CA ASP A 308 10.43 -22.44 -8.55
C ASP A 308 10.88 -21.37 -7.56
N ILE A 309 10.15 -20.26 -7.55
CA ILE A 309 10.29 -19.17 -6.60
C ILE A 309 9.56 -19.58 -5.33
N ILE A 310 10.32 -19.63 -4.24
CA ILE A 310 9.84 -19.96 -2.91
C ILE A 310 9.64 -18.65 -2.14
N ILE A 311 8.45 -18.48 -1.58
CA ILE A 311 8.09 -17.35 -0.74
C ILE A 311 8.06 -17.83 0.70
N GLY A 312 8.94 -17.27 1.54
CA GLY A 312 9.04 -17.64 2.96
C GLY A 312 7.88 -17.09 3.77
N ASP A 313 7.47 -15.84 3.48
CA ASP A 313 6.37 -15.15 4.15
C ASP A 313 5.26 -14.79 3.15
N LEU A 314 4.09 -15.42 3.29
CA LEU A 314 2.94 -15.16 2.42
C LEU A 314 2.36 -13.75 2.56
N SER A 315 2.71 -12.99 3.61
CA SER A 315 2.40 -11.56 3.67
C SER A 315 3.14 -10.75 2.59
N LYS A 316 4.21 -11.32 2.01
CA LYS A 316 4.99 -10.75 0.91
C LYS A 316 4.60 -11.33 -0.45
N LEU A 317 3.38 -11.83 -0.60
CA LEU A 317 2.79 -12.22 -1.87
C LEU A 317 1.48 -11.45 -2.08
N ALA A 318 1.36 -10.76 -3.22
CA ALA A 318 0.14 -10.06 -3.62
C ALA A 318 -0.23 -10.41 -5.06
N ILE A 319 -1.52 -10.61 -5.31
CA ILE A 319 -2.06 -10.86 -6.64
C ILE A 319 -3.03 -9.73 -6.96
N THR A 320 -2.68 -8.92 -7.94
CA THR A 320 -3.42 -7.69 -8.22
C THR A 320 -3.95 -7.71 -9.64
N ASP A 321 -5.13 -7.14 -9.82
CA ASP A 321 -5.74 -6.91 -11.12
C ASP A 321 -5.80 -5.40 -11.39
N ALA A 322 -5.60 -4.99 -12.65
CA ALA A 322 -5.64 -3.56 -13.02
C ALA A 322 -7.03 -2.91 -12.80
N SER A 323 -8.07 -3.71 -12.57
CA SER A 323 -9.46 -3.29 -12.36
C SER A 323 -9.83 -3.07 -10.88
N SER A 324 -8.93 -3.39 -9.94
CA SER A 324 -9.07 -3.11 -8.52
C SER A 324 -9.00 -1.60 -8.29
N LYS A 325 -10.10 -0.91 -8.62
CA LYS A 325 -10.33 0.47 -8.22
C LYS A 325 -10.48 0.47 -6.69
N TYR A 326 -9.56 1.14 -6.01
CA TYR A 326 -9.73 1.59 -4.63
C TYR A 326 -10.50 2.92 -4.60
#